data_AF-A0A968Q068-F1
#
_entry.id   AF-A0A968Q068-F1
#
_cell.length_a   1.000
_cell.length_b   1.000
_cell.length_c   1.000
_cell.angle_alpha   90.00
_cell.angle_beta   90.00
_cell.angle_gamma   90.00
#
_symmetry.space_group_name_H-M   'P 1'
#
loop_
_entity.id
_entity.type
_entity.pdbx_description
1 polymer ?
#
loop_
_entity_poly.entity_id
_entity_poly.type
_entity_poly.pdbx_seq_one_letter_code
_entity_poly.pdbx_strand_id
1 'polypeptide(L)'
;MAATNATQTEGNYGNKGFTFTVTRTGDTTSTSNASWAVAGSGTNPADVNDFSSTSGTVNFLAGQTSQTVTVNVKGDAIAELDESFTVSLSGATGTTVIGAATAIGKIGNDDLIVGTAANDTLLGMSGNDTISGLAGLDALSGLVGNDSIDGGLGDDILTGGTGNDTLIGNTGNDTLIGGDPTTGGVGEIDRLTGSTGNDRFVLGDATKTYYLGNGMSDYALITDFGVGDAIQNLR
;
A
#
# COMPACT_ATOMS: atom_id res chain seq x y z
N MET A 1 12.01 23.32 3.87
CA MET A 1 12.15 21.99 3.28
C MET A 1 10.84 21.69 2.55
N ALA A 2 10.92 21.04 1.39
CA ALA A 2 9.77 20.59 0.63
C ALA A 2 10.02 19.15 0.14
N ALA A 3 9.03 18.29 0.30
CA ALA A 3 9.01 16.96 -0.31
C ALA A 3 9.02 17.13 -1.85
N THR A 4 9.98 16.51 -2.54
CA THR A 4 10.10 16.62 -4.00
C THR A 4 9.82 15.28 -4.67
N ASN A 5 10.43 14.21 -4.17
CA ASN A 5 10.08 12.83 -4.52
C ASN A 5 10.11 12.01 -3.23
N ALA A 6 9.09 12.22 -2.39
CA ALA A 6 9.03 11.68 -1.04
C ALA A 6 7.85 10.72 -0.82
N THR A 7 7.14 10.34 -1.88
CA THR A 7 6.09 9.33 -1.83
C THR A 7 6.34 8.36 -2.98
N GLN A 8 6.78 7.17 -2.63
CA GLN A 8 7.16 6.13 -3.59
C GLN A 8 7.28 4.81 -2.85
N THR A 9 7.23 3.72 -3.58
CA THR A 9 7.52 2.39 -3.05
C THR A 9 9.01 2.21 -2.82
N GLU A 10 9.41 1.29 -1.96
CA GLU A 10 10.82 0.98 -1.71
C GLU A 10 11.40 -0.04 -2.69
N GLY A 11 10.58 -0.96 -3.21
CA GLY A 11 10.98 -2.06 -4.09
C GLY A 11 11.73 -3.15 -3.32
N ASN A 12 11.86 -4.36 -3.85
CA ASN A 12 12.24 -5.49 -2.99
C ASN A 12 13.74 -5.65 -2.67
N TYR A 13 14.60 -4.76 -3.18
CA TYR A 13 16.05 -4.85 -3.01
C TYR A 13 16.74 -3.48 -3.10
N GLY A 14 17.84 -3.36 -2.36
CA GLY A 14 18.75 -2.22 -2.48
C GLY A 14 18.22 -1.00 -1.73
N ASN A 15 18.53 0.20 -2.22
CA ASN A 15 18.09 1.44 -1.59
C ASN A 15 17.31 2.30 -2.57
N LYS A 16 16.17 2.83 -2.12
CA LYS A 16 15.39 3.83 -2.84
C LYS A 16 15.62 5.21 -2.23
N GLY A 17 15.98 6.19 -3.06
CA GLY A 17 16.26 7.55 -2.63
C GLY A 17 14.99 8.42 -2.56
N PHE A 18 14.60 8.82 -1.35
CA PHE A 18 13.55 9.81 -1.09
C PHE A 18 14.18 11.20 -1.01
N THR A 19 13.71 12.15 -1.83
CA THR A 19 14.39 13.45 -1.98
C THR A 19 13.58 14.63 -1.46
N PHE A 20 14.28 15.50 -0.72
CA PHE A 20 13.73 16.66 -0.05
C PHE A 20 14.56 17.90 -0.40
N THR A 21 13.92 18.93 -0.93
CA THR A 21 14.59 20.19 -1.26
C THR A 21 14.64 21.09 -0.02
N VAL A 22 15.86 21.44 0.40
CA VAL A 22 16.12 22.42 1.45
C VAL A 22 16.44 23.76 0.82
N THR A 23 15.66 24.78 1.17
CA THR A 23 15.85 26.16 0.70
C THR A 23 16.50 27.01 1.78
N ARG A 24 17.59 27.68 1.42
CA ARG A 24 18.28 28.70 2.20
C ARG A 24 17.70 30.08 1.84
N THR A 25 17.16 30.79 2.82
CA THR A 25 16.46 32.08 2.60
C THR A 25 17.11 33.29 3.31
N GLY A 26 18.32 33.12 3.87
CA GLY A 26 19.10 34.18 4.51
C GLY A 26 20.29 34.67 3.68
N ASP A 27 21.31 35.20 4.35
CA ASP A 27 22.59 35.58 3.73
C ASP A 27 23.25 34.35 3.09
N THR A 28 23.62 34.46 1.82
CA THR A 28 24.24 33.40 1.01
C THR A 28 25.71 33.63 0.75
N THR A 29 26.31 34.70 1.25
CA THR A 29 27.70 35.10 0.91
C THR A 29 28.76 34.15 1.46
N SER A 30 28.43 33.42 2.53
CA SER A 30 29.31 32.43 3.18
C SER A 30 28.71 31.03 3.11
N THR A 31 29.50 30.01 3.45
CA THR A 31 28.98 28.64 3.61
C THR A 31 28.01 28.55 4.80
N SER A 32 27.10 27.59 4.75
CA SER A 32 26.23 27.23 5.88
C SER A 32 25.88 25.75 5.84
N ASN A 33 25.35 25.23 6.95
CA ASN A 33 24.87 23.85 7.02
C ASN A 33 23.72 23.72 8.00
N ALA A 34 23.03 22.58 7.92
CA ALA A 34 22.13 22.09 8.94
C ALA A 34 22.20 20.58 9.05
N SER A 35 21.92 20.07 10.23
CA SER A 35 21.70 18.65 10.44
C SER A 35 20.29 18.28 9.99
N TRP A 36 20.13 17.05 9.49
CA TRP A 36 18.83 16.45 9.25
C TRP A 36 18.74 15.12 10.01
N ALA A 37 17.53 14.77 10.44
CA ALA A 37 17.22 13.49 11.04
C ALA A 37 15.83 13.01 10.58
N VAL A 38 15.63 11.69 10.53
CA VAL A 38 14.33 11.07 10.27
C VAL A 38 13.76 10.47 11.54
N ALA A 39 12.44 10.46 11.63
CA ALA A 39 11.69 9.72 12.63
C ALA A 39 10.40 9.21 12.00
N GLY A 40 10.02 7.96 12.30
CA GLY A 40 8.72 7.43 11.95
C GLY A 40 7.58 8.33 12.43
N SER A 41 6.50 8.38 11.67
CA SER A 41 5.36 9.25 11.92
C SER A 41 4.05 8.67 11.37
N GLY A 42 2.92 9.18 11.83
CA GLY A 42 1.61 8.68 11.39
C GLY A 42 1.16 7.43 12.15
N THR A 43 0.27 6.66 11.53
CA THR A 43 -0.32 5.43 12.10
C THR A 43 0.61 4.23 11.99
N ASN A 44 1.40 4.17 10.92
CA ASN A 44 2.40 3.14 10.65
C ASN A 44 3.77 3.85 10.51
N PRO A 45 4.45 4.12 11.63
CA PRO A 45 5.70 4.86 11.61
C PRO A 45 6.86 3.95 11.18
N ALA A 46 7.58 4.36 10.13
CA ALA A 46 8.82 3.71 9.74
C ALA A 46 9.83 3.68 10.90
N ASP A 47 10.45 2.54 11.11
CA ASP A 47 11.45 2.29 12.14
C ASP A 47 12.89 2.53 11.64
N VAL A 48 13.90 2.09 12.40
CA VAL A 48 15.31 2.34 12.07
C VAL A 48 15.84 1.38 10.99
N ASN A 49 15.21 0.23 10.80
CA ASN A 49 15.61 -0.83 9.89
C ASN A 49 15.33 -0.47 8.44
N ASP A 50 14.29 0.31 8.18
CA ASP A 50 13.89 0.76 6.84
C ASP A 50 14.88 1.78 6.27
N PHE A 51 15.77 2.34 7.09
CA PHE A 51 16.72 3.36 6.64
C PHE A 51 18.16 2.83 6.57
N SER A 52 18.86 3.22 5.51
CA SER A 52 20.32 3.09 5.45
C SER A 52 21.04 4.09 6.37
N SER A 53 20.44 5.25 6.59
CA SER A 53 20.91 6.24 7.56
C SER A 53 19.75 7.10 8.05
N THR A 54 19.65 7.31 9.36
CA THR A 54 18.58 8.10 9.96
C THR A 54 18.94 9.57 10.18
N SER A 55 20.16 9.99 9.85
CA SER A 55 20.59 11.38 10.00
C SER A 55 21.78 11.74 9.10
N GLY A 56 22.03 13.04 8.96
CA GLY A 56 23.18 13.56 8.23
C GLY A 56 23.26 15.08 8.27
N THR A 57 24.04 15.65 7.35
CA THR A 57 24.23 17.10 7.24
C THR A 57 24.02 17.56 5.80
N VAL A 58 23.24 18.62 5.62
CA VAL A 58 23.12 19.34 4.35
C VAL A 58 24.04 20.56 4.38
N ASN A 59 24.87 20.72 3.35
CA ASN A 59 25.86 21.79 3.25
C ASN A 59 25.54 22.71 2.07
N PHE A 60 25.65 24.01 2.28
CA PHE A 60 25.51 25.04 1.26
C PHE A 60 26.85 25.75 1.08
N LEU A 61 27.31 25.82 -0.16
CA LEU A 61 28.39 26.69 -0.57
C LEU A 61 27.92 28.16 -0.61
N ALA A 62 28.88 29.08 -0.68
CA ALA A 62 28.57 30.49 -0.94
C ALA A 62 27.79 30.63 -2.26
N GLY A 63 26.71 31.41 -2.24
CA GLY A 63 25.79 31.64 -3.35
C GLY A 63 24.73 30.54 -3.56
N GLN A 64 24.85 29.36 -2.94
CA GLN A 64 23.85 28.29 -3.09
C GLN A 64 22.58 28.59 -2.28
N THR A 65 21.43 28.56 -2.94
CA THR A 65 20.12 28.81 -2.33
C THR A 65 19.28 27.56 -2.10
N SER A 66 19.64 26.43 -2.72
CA SER A 66 18.96 25.14 -2.52
C SER A 66 19.95 23.96 -2.52
N GLN A 67 19.57 22.91 -1.79
CA GLN A 67 20.23 21.61 -1.81
C GLN A 67 19.19 20.52 -1.54
N THR A 68 19.40 19.35 -2.12
CA THR A 68 18.60 18.13 -1.94
C THR A 68 19.20 17.22 -0.86
N VAL A 69 18.41 16.93 0.17
CA VAL A 69 18.66 15.80 1.07
C VAL A 69 18.06 14.55 0.43
N THR A 70 18.84 13.46 0.39
CA THR A 70 18.35 12.13 -0.01
C THR A 70 18.35 11.23 1.22
N VAL A 71 17.18 10.75 1.59
CA VAL A 71 17.00 9.68 2.59
C VAL A 71 16.90 8.37 1.82
N ASN A 72 17.82 7.43 2.10
CA ASN A 72 17.82 6.12 1.46
C ASN A 72 17.02 5.14 2.31
N VAL A 73 15.87 4.73 1.80
CA VAL A 73 15.02 3.66 2.34
C VAL A 73 15.53 2.34 1.77
N LYS A 74 15.69 1.31 2.61
CA LYS A 74 16.10 -0.02 2.21
C LYS A 74 14.87 -0.71 1.65
N GLY A 75 15.01 -1.28 0.47
CA GLY A 75 13.98 -2.13 -0.09
C GLY A 75 14.16 -3.57 0.36
N ASP A 76 13.07 -4.22 0.75
CA ASP A 76 13.05 -5.66 1.01
C ASP A 76 11.75 -6.35 0.55
N ALA A 77 11.67 -7.67 0.74
CA ALA A 77 10.57 -8.49 0.23
C ALA A 77 9.55 -8.90 1.31
N ILE A 78 9.67 -8.33 2.51
CA ILE A 78 8.79 -8.59 3.63
C ILE A 78 7.60 -7.66 3.46
N ALA A 79 6.40 -8.23 3.46
CA ALA A 79 5.18 -7.43 3.37
C ALA A 79 5.07 -6.48 4.58
N GLU A 80 5.05 -5.19 4.30
CA GLU A 80 4.95 -4.11 5.27
C GLU A 80 3.77 -3.18 4.94
N LEU A 81 3.39 -2.36 5.91
CA LEU A 81 2.34 -1.35 5.73
C LEU A 81 2.86 -0.19 4.89
N ASP A 82 1.95 0.59 4.30
CA ASP A 82 2.28 1.96 3.92
C ASP A 82 2.77 2.72 5.16
N GLU A 83 4.04 3.09 5.17
CA GLU A 83 4.68 3.74 6.29
C GLU A 83 4.93 5.22 6.03
N SER A 84 5.13 5.97 7.11
CA SER A 84 5.49 7.38 7.01
C SER A 84 6.61 7.75 7.95
N PHE A 85 7.44 8.70 7.51
CA PHE A 85 8.47 9.31 8.33
C PHE A 85 8.51 10.82 8.11
N THR A 86 9.01 11.54 9.10
CA THR A 86 9.26 12.97 9.03
C THR A 86 10.76 13.24 9.00
N VAL A 87 11.21 14.01 8.02
CA VAL A 87 12.56 14.59 7.99
C VAL A 87 12.53 15.94 8.68
N SER A 88 13.39 16.14 9.67
CA SER A 88 13.50 17.38 10.44
C SER A 88 14.90 17.98 10.34
N LEU A 89 14.97 19.30 10.14
CA LEU A 89 16.20 20.06 10.15
C LEU A 89 16.48 20.66 11.53
N SER A 90 17.75 20.65 11.94
CA SER A 90 18.18 21.23 13.22
C SER A 90 19.61 21.79 13.13
N GLY A 91 19.99 22.56 14.15
CA GLY A 91 21.37 23.03 14.32
C GLY A 91 21.89 23.84 13.14
N ALA A 92 21.04 24.64 12.49
CA ALA A 92 21.45 25.48 11.37
C ALA A 92 22.55 26.44 11.83
N THR A 93 23.67 26.47 11.11
CA THR A 93 24.81 27.35 11.38
C THR A 93 24.96 28.42 10.30
N GLY A 94 25.60 29.53 10.65
CA GLY A 94 25.62 30.75 9.82
C GLY A 94 24.35 31.59 9.99
N THR A 95 24.28 32.75 9.37
CA THR A 95 23.16 33.73 9.42
C THR A 95 21.92 33.27 8.63
N THR A 96 21.72 31.95 8.53
CA THR A 96 20.73 31.32 7.65
C THR A 96 19.42 31.07 8.37
N VAL A 97 18.32 31.57 7.79
CA VAL A 97 16.99 31.00 8.01
C VAL A 97 16.81 29.89 6.98
N ILE A 98 16.56 28.68 7.46
CA ILE A 98 16.09 27.58 6.61
C ILE A 98 14.57 27.66 6.61
N GLY A 99 13.90 27.41 5.48
CA GLY A 99 12.44 27.46 5.36
C GLY A 99 11.70 26.48 6.29
N ALA A 100 10.61 25.84 5.83
CA ALA A 100 9.92 24.84 6.67
C ALA A 100 10.91 23.80 7.23
N ALA A 101 10.95 23.61 8.55
CA ALA A 101 11.96 22.77 9.20
C ALA A 101 11.71 21.27 8.99
N THR A 102 10.50 20.90 8.55
CA THR A 102 10.09 19.50 8.39
C THR A 102 9.48 19.23 7.02
N ALA A 103 9.54 17.97 6.60
CA ALA A 103 8.77 17.41 5.49
C ALA A 103 8.47 15.93 5.74
N ILE A 104 7.39 15.42 5.16
CA ILE A 104 6.95 14.03 5.32
C ILE A 104 7.39 13.22 4.10
N GLY A 105 7.93 12.02 4.36
CA GLY A 105 8.07 10.94 3.38
C GLY A 105 7.06 9.83 3.65
N LYS A 106 6.60 9.16 2.60
CA LYS A 106 5.67 8.03 2.63
C LYS A 106 6.25 6.86 1.83
N ILE A 107 6.53 5.76 2.51
CA ILE A 107 7.00 4.52 1.90
C ILE A 107 5.75 3.73 1.53
N GLY A 108 5.57 3.48 0.23
CA GLY A 108 4.44 2.69 -0.25
C GLY A 108 4.78 1.21 -0.23
N ASN A 109 3.83 0.37 0.18
CA ASN A 109 3.94 -1.08 0.04
C ASN A 109 3.97 -1.45 -1.46
N ASP A 110 4.94 -2.28 -1.86
CA ASP A 110 4.96 -2.91 -3.19
C ASP A 110 5.28 -4.41 -3.15
N ASP A 111 5.11 -5.05 -2.00
CA ASP A 111 5.42 -6.46 -1.83
C ASP A 111 4.28 -7.38 -2.24
N LEU A 112 4.68 -8.44 -2.95
CA LEU A 112 3.78 -9.54 -3.31
C LEU A 112 3.61 -10.45 -2.09
N ILE A 113 2.37 -10.56 -1.61
CA ILE A 113 2.06 -11.41 -0.47
C ILE A 113 1.79 -12.83 -0.98
N VAL A 114 2.73 -13.74 -0.76
CA VAL A 114 2.61 -15.15 -1.20
C VAL A 114 2.59 -16.08 0.01
N GLY A 115 1.59 -16.94 0.06
CA GLY A 115 1.47 -18.04 1.01
C GLY A 115 2.39 -19.21 0.68
N THR A 116 2.00 -20.38 1.15
CA THR A 116 2.73 -21.64 1.06
C THR A 116 1.79 -22.73 0.54
N ALA A 117 2.24 -23.99 0.56
CA ALA A 117 1.35 -25.11 0.24
C ALA A 117 0.54 -25.60 1.46
N ALA A 118 0.43 -24.77 2.50
CA ALA A 118 -0.31 -25.04 3.73
C ALA A 118 -1.41 -23.98 3.90
N ASN A 119 -2.24 -24.16 4.92
CA ASN A 119 -3.29 -23.19 5.22
C ASN A 119 -2.69 -21.90 5.77
N ASP A 120 -2.86 -20.82 5.03
CA ASP A 120 -2.28 -19.52 5.33
C ASP A 120 -3.35 -18.48 5.73
N THR A 121 -2.89 -17.43 6.40
CA THR A 121 -3.71 -16.24 6.69
C THR A 121 -2.91 -15.02 6.27
N LEU A 122 -3.34 -14.37 5.19
CA LEU A 122 -2.61 -13.29 4.52
C LEU A 122 -3.47 -12.03 4.47
N LEU A 123 -2.85 -10.86 4.71
CA LEU A 123 -3.51 -9.56 4.77
C LEU A 123 -2.73 -8.54 3.93
N GLY A 124 -3.38 -7.90 2.94
CA GLY A 124 -2.85 -6.83 2.08
C GLY A 124 -2.68 -5.50 2.82
N MET A 125 -3.64 -5.19 3.67
CA MET A 125 -3.68 -4.01 4.53
C MET A 125 -4.08 -2.72 3.82
N SER A 126 -3.16 -1.84 3.46
CA SER A 126 -3.51 -0.59 2.79
C SER A 126 -2.61 -0.39 1.61
N GLY A 127 -3.19 -0.08 0.45
CA GLY A 127 -2.46 -0.09 -0.81
C GLY A 127 -3.25 -0.89 -1.84
N ASN A 128 -2.73 -0.99 -3.06
CA ASN A 128 -3.28 -1.92 -4.04
C ASN A 128 -2.40 -3.16 -3.99
N ASP A 129 -2.87 -4.22 -3.35
CA ASP A 129 -2.06 -5.37 -3.00
C ASP A 129 -2.23 -6.52 -4.01
N THR A 130 -1.22 -7.38 -4.10
CA THR A 130 -1.34 -8.66 -4.82
C THR A 130 -1.06 -9.78 -3.83
N ILE A 131 -2.04 -10.68 -3.67
CA ILE A 131 -2.03 -11.77 -2.68
C ILE A 131 -2.23 -13.11 -3.41
N SER A 132 -1.42 -14.13 -3.09
CA SER A 132 -1.57 -15.49 -3.61
C SER A 132 -1.46 -16.52 -2.48
N GLY A 133 -2.51 -17.31 -2.25
CA GLY A 133 -2.57 -18.36 -1.22
C GLY A 133 -1.77 -19.62 -1.59
N LEU A 134 -1.77 -19.97 -2.88
CA LEU A 134 -1.16 -21.18 -3.46
C LEU A 134 -1.98 -22.45 -3.22
N ALA A 135 -1.70 -23.24 -2.20
CA ALA A 135 -2.44 -24.46 -1.94
C ALA A 135 -2.69 -24.59 -0.45
N GLY A 136 -3.89 -24.97 -0.04
CA GLY A 136 -4.24 -24.92 1.36
C GLY A 136 -5.72 -24.65 1.53
N LEU A 137 -6.13 -24.36 2.75
CA LEU A 137 -7.41 -23.70 3.00
C LEU A 137 -7.04 -22.33 3.54
N ASP A 138 -7.06 -21.34 2.65
CA ASP A 138 -6.45 -20.05 2.91
C ASP A 138 -7.49 -19.01 3.32
N ALA A 139 -7.07 -18.07 4.17
CA ALA A 139 -7.85 -16.90 4.54
C ALA A 139 -7.10 -15.64 4.07
N LEU A 140 -7.56 -15.04 2.98
CA LEU A 140 -6.90 -13.94 2.29
C LEU A 140 -7.76 -12.67 2.37
N SER A 141 -7.16 -11.53 2.73
CA SER A 141 -7.87 -10.24 2.78
C SER A 141 -7.05 -9.11 2.19
N GLY A 142 -7.61 -8.35 1.23
CA GLY A 142 -7.00 -7.16 0.63
C GLY A 142 -7.02 -5.95 1.58
N LEU A 143 -8.17 -5.71 2.20
CA LEU A 143 -8.47 -4.60 3.11
C LEU A 143 -8.67 -3.26 2.38
N VAL A 144 -7.70 -2.34 2.31
CA VAL A 144 -7.93 -0.99 1.76
C VAL A 144 -7.17 -0.78 0.47
N GLY A 145 -7.89 -0.71 -0.66
CA GLY A 145 -7.38 -0.33 -1.97
C GLY A 145 -7.96 -1.23 -3.05
N ASN A 146 -7.39 -1.23 -4.26
CA ASN A 146 -7.85 -2.08 -5.35
C ASN A 146 -6.92 -3.29 -5.45
N ASP A 147 -7.36 -4.40 -4.88
CA ASP A 147 -6.52 -5.55 -4.60
C ASP A 147 -6.71 -6.66 -5.66
N SER A 148 -5.69 -7.51 -5.79
CA SER A 148 -5.71 -8.71 -6.62
C SER A 148 -5.41 -9.93 -5.75
N ILE A 149 -6.41 -10.77 -5.51
CA ILE A 149 -6.34 -11.91 -4.60
C ILE A 149 -6.58 -13.21 -5.37
N ASP A 150 -5.62 -14.13 -5.28
CA ASP A 150 -5.68 -15.49 -5.83
C ASP A 150 -5.64 -16.51 -4.67
N GLY A 151 -6.72 -17.29 -4.50
CA GLY A 151 -6.83 -18.35 -3.49
C GLY A 151 -5.90 -19.51 -3.83
N GLY A 152 -6.21 -20.20 -4.93
CA GLY A 152 -5.35 -21.22 -5.50
C GLY A 152 -6.00 -22.59 -5.42
N LEU A 153 -5.33 -23.57 -4.80
CA LEU A 153 -5.87 -24.91 -4.62
C LEU A 153 -6.43 -25.09 -3.22
N GLY A 154 -7.72 -25.41 -3.11
CA GLY A 154 -8.41 -25.77 -1.88
C GLY A 154 -9.63 -24.89 -1.66
N ASP A 155 -10.34 -25.11 -0.55
CA ASP A 155 -11.56 -24.35 -0.24
C ASP A 155 -11.17 -23.08 0.54
N ASP A 156 -11.07 -21.95 -0.15
CA ASP A 156 -10.49 -20.71 0.36
C ASP A 156 -11.54 -19.67 0.77
N ILE A 157 -11.12 -18.69 1.59
CA ILE A 157 -11.89 -17.49 1.93
C ILE A 157 -11.12 -16.26 1.48
N LEU A 158 -11.68 -15.53 0.52
CA LEU A 158 -11.11 -14.33 -0.08
C LEU A 158 -11.98 -13.12 0.27
N THR A 159 -11.38 -12.06 0.81
CA THR A 159 -12.07 -10.79 1.10
C THR A 159 -11.35 -9.64 0.40
N GLY A 160 -12.03 -8.92 -0.50
CA GLY A 160 -11.50 -7.74 -1.16
C GLY A 160 -11.32 -6.61 -0.16
N GLY A 161 -12.42 -6.04 0.30
CA GLY A 161 -12.41 -4.97 1.30
C GLY A 161 -13.00 -3.69 0.70
N THR A 162 -12.34 -2.55 0.91
CA THR A 162 -12.76 -1.29 0.29
C THR A 162 -11.94 -1.02 -0.96
N GLY A 163 -12.59 -0.83 -2.10
CA GLY A 163 -11.98 -0.51 -3.38
C GLY A 163 -12.55 -1.41 -4.47
N ASN A 164 -12.00 -1.35 -5.69
CA ASN A 164 -12.46 -2.22 -6.77
C ASN A 164 -11.52 -3.43 -6.87
N ASP A 165 -11.91 -4.55 -6.29
CA ASP A 165 -11.01 -5.68 -6.11
C ASP A 165 -11.15 -6.73 -7.22
N THR A 166 -10.16 -7.60 -7.35
CA THR A 166 -10.21 -8.79 -8.20
C THR A 166 -9.91 -10.02 -7.35
N LEU A 167 -10.88 -10.93 -7.21
CA LEU A 167 -10.78 -12.15 -6.43
C LEU A 167 -10.94 -13.37 -7.35
N ILE A 168 -10.01 -14.32 -7.23
CA ILE A 168 -9.96 -15.56 -8.00
C ILE A 168 -9.84 -16.75 -7.04
N GLY A 169 -10.88 -17.58 -6.93
CA GLY A 169 -10.90 -18.77 -6.07
C GLY A 169 -10.00 -19.90 -6.58
N ASN A 170 -10.05 -20.15 -7.89
CA ASN A 170 -9.38 -21.24 -8.60
C ASN A 170 -10.04 -22.61 -8.38
N THR A 171 -9.43 -23.55 -7.64
CA THR A 171 -10.01 -24.90 -7.50
C THR A 171 -10.40 -25.17 -6.07
N GLY A 172 -11.65 -25.53 -5.84
CA GLY A 172 -12.18 -25.74 -4.50
C GLY A 172 -13.55 -25.12 -4.38
N ASN A 173 -14.19 -25.24 -3.22
CA ASN A 173 -15.45 -24.57 -2.94
C ASN A 173 -15.13 -23.28 -2.19
N ASP A 174 -14.95 -22.20 -2.92
CA ASP A 174 -14.39 -20.98 -2.38
C ASP A 174 -15.48 -20.03 -1.85
N THR A 175 -15.10 -19.14 -0.94
CA THR A 175 -15.94 -18.01 -0.53
C THR A 175 -15.27 -16.71 -0.92
N LEU A 176 -15.86 -16.00 -1.88
CA LEU A 176 -15.35 -14.72 -2.40
C LEU A 176 -16.24 -13.58 -1.91
N ILE A 177 -15.69 -12.71 -1.08
CA ILE A 177 -16.35 -11.56 -0.47
C ILE A 177 -15.78 -10.30 -1.12
N GLY A 178 -16.55 -9.64 -1.99
CA GLY A 178 -16.08 -8.45 -2.70
C GLY A 178 -15.88 -7.26 -1.76
N GLY A 179 -16.96 -6.81 -1.13
CA GLY A 179 -16.96 -5.55 -0.38
C GLY A 179 -16.69 -5.67 1.12
N ASP A 180 -16.30 -4.55 1.71
CA ASP A 180 -16.08 -4.38 3.15
C ASP A 180 -17.40 -4.50 3.96
N PRO A 181 -17.40 -5.25 5.08
CA PRO A 181 -18.59 -5.45 5.90
C PRO A 181 -19.09 -4.22 6.66
N THR A 182 -18.30 -3.15 6.73
CA THR A 182 -18.66 -1.90 7.40
C THR A 182 -19.26 -0.87 6.44
N THR A 183 -18.78 -0.82 5.19
CA THR A 183 -19.28 0.10 4.15
C THR A 183 -20.34 -0.54 3.25
N GLY A 184 -20.40 -1.87 3.20
CA GLY A 184 -21.26 -2.62 2.29
C GLY A 184 -20.85 -2.47 0.82
N GLY A 185 -19.59 -2.13 0.54
CA GLY A 185 -19.07 -2.00 -0.83
C GLY A 185 -19.70 -0.91 -1.68
N VAL A 186 -20.23 0.15 -1.06
CA VAL A 186 -20.98 1.20 -1.78
C VAL A 186 -20.06 2.03 -2.67
N GLY A 187 -20.23 1.89 -3.99
CA GLY A 187 -19.52 2.68 -5.01
C GLY A 187 -18.33 1.94 -5.62
N GLU A 188 -18.15 0.68 -5.24
CA GLU A 188 -17.09 -0.22 -5.66
C GLU A 188 -17.62 -1.19 -6.74
N ILE A 189 -16.73 -1.74 -7.55
CA ILE A 189 -17.00 -2.75 -8.58
C ILE A 189 -15.96 -3.86 -8.49
N ASP A 190 -16.28 -4.89 -7.71
CA ASP A 190 -15.40 -6.03 -7.54
C ASP A 190 -15.52 -7.02 -8.70
N ARG A 191 -14.46 -7.76 -9.01
CA ARG A 191 -14.44 -8.81 -10.02
C ARG A 191 -14.20 -10.14 -9.34
N LEU A 192 -15.20 -11.01 -9.33
CA LEU A 192 -15.14 -12.28 -8.61
C LEU A 192 -15.16 -13.44 -9.62
N THR A 193 -14.25 -14.40 -9.46
CA THR A 193 -14.11 -15.57 -10.34
C THR A 193 -13.93 -16.80 -9.47
N GLY A 194 -14.89 -17.71 -9.45
CA GLY A 194 -14.82 -18.92 -8.61
C GLY A 194 -13.95 -20.01 -9.24
N SER A 195 -14.06 -20.18 -10.56
CA SER A 195 -13.46 -21.22 -11.38
C SER A 195 -14.08 -22.60 -11.17
N THR A 196 -13.39 -23.56 -10.57
CA THR A 196 -13.92 -24.93 -10.46
C THR A 196 -14.30 -25.25 -9.03
N GLY A 197 -15.56 -25.63 -8.83
CA GLY A 197 -16.09 -26.04 -7.55
C GLY A 197 -17.51 -25.56 -7.38
N ASN A 198 -17.98 -25.51 -6.15
CA ASN A 198 -19.25 -24.87 -5.81
C ASN A 198 -18.95 -23.63 -4.98
N ASP A 199 -18.93 -22.49 -5.63
CA ASP A 199 -18.38 -21.27 -5.03
C ASP A 199 -19.47 -20.41 -4.41
N ARG A 200 -19.10 -19.68 -3.38
CA ARG A 200 -19.97 -18.75 -2.66
C ARG A 200 -19.50 -17.32 -2.91
N PHE A 201 -20.30 -16.55 -3.63
CA PHE A 201 -20.07 -15.12 -3.85
C PHE A 201 -20.86 -14.31 -2.81
N VAL A 202 -20.16 -13.52 -2.00
CA VAL A 202 -20.74 -12.64 -0.98
C VAL A 202 -20.59 -11.19 -1.41
N LEU A 203 -21.71 -10.49 -1.65
CA LEU A 203 -21.72 -9.14 -2.19
C LEU A 203 -22.08 -8.07 -1.15
N GLY A 204 -21.49 -6.89 -1.26
CA GLY A 204 -21.63 -5.77 -0.32
C GLY A 204 -23.04 -5.14 -0.21
N ASP A 205 -23.66 -4.74 -1.32
CA ASP A 205 -24.96 -4.06 -1.31
C ASP A 205 -26.10 -5.02 -1.70
N ALA A 206 -26.98 -5.33 -0.73
CA ALA A 206 -28.12 -6.22 -0.89
C ALA A 206 -29.20 -5.74 -1.88
N THR A 207 -29.11 -4.51 -2.39
CA THR A 207 -30.19 -3.83 -3.12
C THR A 207 -30.02 -3.75 -4.63
N LYS A 208 -28.91 -4.22 -5.23
CA LYS A 208 -28.67 -4.13 -6.69
C LYS A 208 -28.14 -5.40 -7.35
N THR A 209 -28.36 -5.45 -8.67
CA THR A 209 -28.39 -6.64 -9.52
C THR A 209 -27.02 -7.02 -10.11
N TYR A 210 -26.86 -8.32 -10.34
CA TYR A 210 -25.73 -9.06 -10.88
C TYR A 210 -25.76 -9.08 -12.41
N TYR A 211 -24.63 -8.91 -13.11
CA TYR A 211 -24.57 -9.17 -14.55
C TYR A 211 -23.31 -9.91 -15.00
N LEU A 212 -23.53 -10.88 -15.89
CA LEU A 212 -22.56 -11.51 -16.78
C LEU A 212 -22.15 -10.56 -17.95
N GLY A 213 -22.05 -9.24 -17.73
CA GLY A 213 -21.72 -8.27 -18.79
C GLY A 213 -21.82 -6.76 -18.44
N ASN A 214 -21.00 -5.98 -19.15
CA ASN A 214 -20.62 -4.55 -19.03
C ASN A 214 -21.69 -3.48 -18.64
N GLY A 215 -22.32 -3.56 -17.46
CA GLY A 215 -23.14 -2.50 -16.88
C GLY A 215 -22.32 -1.53 -16.01
N MET A 216 -22.59 -0.22 -16.08
CA MET A 216 -21.92 0.83 -15.27
C MET A 216 -22.71 1.18 -13.98
N SER A 217 -23.46 0.23 -13.41
CA SER A 217 -24.28 0.45 -12.21
C SER A 217 -24.16 -0.69 -11.19
N ASP A 218 -23.14 -1.51 -11.36
CA ASP A 218 -22.98 -2.82 -10.74
C ASP A 218 -21.96 -2.73 -9.59
N TYR A 219 -22.14 -3.52 -8.53
CA TYR A 219 -21.21 -3.56 -7.38
C TYR A 219 -20.23 -4.74 -7.43
N ALA A 220 -20.55 -5.78 -8.18
CA ALA A 220 -19.64 -6.88 -8.45
C ALA A 220 -19.94 -7.52 -9.81
N LEU A 221 -18.89 -8.00 -10.47
CA LEU A 221 -18.90 -8.75 -11.70
C LEU A 221 -18.42 -10.17 -11.40
N ILE A 222 -19.36 -11.11 -11.36
CA ILE A 222 -19.06 -12.55 -11.28
C ILE A 222 -18.79 -13.05 -12.70
N THR A 223 -17.60 -13.59 -12.95
CA THR A 223 -17.15 -13.86 -14.33
C THR A 223 -17.51 -15.25 -14.86
N ASP A 224 -17.85 -16.20 -13.99
CA ASP A 224 -17.99 -17.62 -14.35
C ASP A 224 -19.05 -18.42 -13.56
N PHE A 225 -20.11 -17.75 -13.09
CA PHE A 225 -21.17 -18.36 -12.28
C PHE A 225 -21.74 -19.67 -12.91
N GLY A 226 -21.54 -20.78 -12.21
CA GLY A 226 -21.81 -22.14 -12.65
C GLY A 226 -22.87 -22.89 -11.85
N VAL A 227 -22.96 -24.19 -12.10
CA VAL A 227 -23.88 -25.09 -11.38
C VAL A 227 -23.27 -25.47 -10.05
N GLY A 228 -23.96 -25.16 -8.96
CA GLY A 228 -23.49 -25.42 -7.60
C GLY A 228 -23.15 -24.14 -6.84
N ASP A 229 -22.84 -23.08 -7.58
CA ASP A 229 -22.51 -21.78 -7.01
C ASP A 229 -23.71 -21.13 -6.31
N ALA A 230 -23.40 -20.34 -5.31
CA ALA A 230 -24.35 -19.61 -4.51
C ALA A 230 -23.96 -18.14 -4.38
N ILE A 231 -24.99 -17.29 -4.31
CA ILE A 231 -24.86 -15.88 -4.05
C ILE A 231 -25.46 -15.55 -2.69
N GLN A 232 -24.76 -14.74 -1.91
CA GLN A 232 -25.22 -14.18 -0.65
C GLN A 232 -25.01 -12.66 -0.64
N ASN A 233 -25.97 -11.92 -0.09
CA ASN A 233 -25.75 -10.52 0.26
C ASN A 233 -25.17 -10.40 1.68
N LEU A 234 -24.22 -9.48 1.88
CA LEU A 234 -23.87 -8.97 3.21
C LEU A 234 -25.13 -8.40 3.88
N ARG A 235 -25.35 -8.75 5.14
CA ARG A 235 -26.54 -8.38 5.91
C ARG A 235 -26.35 -7.07 6.65
#